data_AF-A0A920I521-F1
#
_entry.id   AF-A0A920I521-F1
#
_cell.length_a   1.000
_cell.length_b   1.000
_cell.length_c   1.000
_cell.angle_alpha   90.00
_cell.angle_beta   90.00
_cell.angle_gamma   90.00
#
_symmetry.space_group_name_H-M   'P 1'
#
loop_
_entity.id
_entity.type
_entity.pdbx_description
1 polymer ?
#
loop_
_entity_poly.entity_id
_entity_poly.type
_entity_poly.pdbx_seq_one_letter_code
_entity_poly.pdbx_strand_id
1 'polypeptide(L)'
;MWVAAAAKAALQVLLGEPFEPEQQLSQGSDQPSMQVPVCSAAPLAPGEALGISRCDPGPGLDLTRDLEVWVRVAWIAASQPVLELQAGEGVGRFGPEGDVCLSGFARELLERNLLPLVPPGRGLLVQPILPRGRVLAERTSNAAFGVVDGLALIGTQAEVQRSAAPDQLQQVLADLRALAADAAFQGRLVLVIGENGLDLARQQGLGPVLKVGNWVGPVLVAAAEAGVRDLLLLGYHGKLIKLAGGIFHTHHHLADGRLEVLVAWGWMPVCRAELLQLRARIG
;
A
#
# COMPACT_ATOMS: atom_id res chain seq x y z
N MET A 1 -4.81 8.70 4.89
CA MET A 1 -5.75 9.23 5.91
C MET A 1 -5.16 10.39 6.69
N TRP A 2 -4.17 10.17 7.56
CA TRP A 2 -3.64 11.21 8.47
C TRP A 2 -3.06 12.45 7.76
N VAL A 3 -2.37 12.27 6.63
CA VAL A 3 -1.92 13.39 5.77
C VAL A 3 -3.11 14.22 5.28
N ALA A 4 -4.17 13.59 4.77
CA ALA A 4 -5.34 14.30 4.27
C ALA A 4 -6.11 15.01 5.38
N ALA A 5 -6.22 14.40 6.57
CA ALA A 5 -6.83 15.02 7.74
C ALA A 5 -6.06 16.26 8.20
N ALA A 6 -4.74 16.15 8.36
CA ALA A 6 -3.89 17.29 8.71
C ALA A 6 -3.94 18.40 7.64
N ALA A 7 -3.89 18.03 6.35
CA ALA A 7 -4.01 18.98 5.26
C ALA A 7 -5.36 19.73 5.28
N LYS A 8 -6.45 19.00 5.51
CA LYS A 8 -7.80 19.57 5.57
C LYS A 8 -7.94 20.53 6.74
N ALA A 9 -7.52 20.13 7.93
CA ALA A 9 -7.53 21.01 9.10
C ALA A 9 -6.69 22.27 8.87
N ALA A 10 -5.50 22.14 8.28
CA ALA A 10 -4.66 23.27 7.92
C ALA A 10 -5.35 24.22 6.92
N LEU A 11 -6.00 23.67 5.90
CA LEU A 11 -6.74 24.44 4.90
C LEU A 11 -7.94 25.17 5.51
N GLN A 12 -8.69 24.54 6.41
CA GLN A 12 -9.80 25.19 7.12
C GLN A 12 -9.30 26.38 7.95
N VAL A 13 -8.22 26.20 8.70
CA VAL A 13 -7.58 27.31 9.44
C VAL A 13 -7.12 28.41 8.48
N LEU A 14 -6.60 28.05 7.31
CA LEU A 14 -6.19 29.00 6.28
C LEU A 14 -7.36 29.78 5.67
N LEU A 15 -8.57 29.20 5.68
CA LEU A 15 -9.83 29.85 5.29
C LEU A 15 -10.44 30.69 6.42
N GLY A 16 -9.84 30.68 7.62
CA GLY A 16 -10.31 31.41 8.80
C GLY A 16 -11.35 30.65 9.63
N GLU A 17 -11.54 29.36 9.38
CA GLU A 17 -12.39 28.49 10.21
C GLU A 17 -11.67 28.14 11.53
N PRO A 18 -12.41 27.94 12.64
CA PRO A 18 -11.83 27.46 13.88
C PRO A 18 -11.28 26.04 13.71
N PHE A 19 -10.25 25.71 14.49
CA PHE A 19 -9.67 24.37 14.48
C PHE A 19 -10.63 23.34 15.09
N GLU A 20 -10.90 22.29 14.34
CA GLU A 20 -11.65 21.11 14.78
C GLU A 20 -10.70 19.89 14.93
N PRO A 21 -10.70 19.21 16.10
CA PRO A 21 -9.79 18.11 16.39
C PRO A 21 -10.13 16.81 15.65
N GLU A 22 -11.30 16.75 15.01
CA GLU A 22 -11.76 15.60 14.25
C GLU A 22 -12.11 16.03 12.82
N GLN A 23 -11.53 15.35 11.84
CA GLN A 23 -11.71 15.68 10.43
C GLN A 23 -12.47 14.57 9.72
N GLN A 24 -13.60 14.94 9.12
CA GLN A 24 -14.38 14.02 8.29
C GLN A 24 -13.76 13.92 6.90
N LEU A 25 -13.33 12.72 6.51
CA LEU A 25 -12.77 12.44 5.18
C LEU A 25 -13.74 11.59 4.34
N SER A 26 -14.02 12.05 3.12
CA SER A 26 -14.75 11.28 2.11
C SER A 26 -13.77 10.36 1.36
N GLN A 27 -14.06 9.05 1.32
CA GLN A 27 -13.20 8.03 0.70
C GLN A 27 -13.71 7.52 -0.66
N GLY A 28 -14.91 7.95 -1.09
CA GLY A 28 -15.63 7.28 -2.17
C GLY A 28 -17.10 7.69 -2.16
N SER A 29 -17.82 7.47 -3.26
CA SER A 29 -19.31 7.50 -3.23
C SER A 29 -19.88 6.30 -2.47
N ASP A 30 -19.15 5.18 -2.49
CA ASP A 30 -19.64 3.89 -2.02
C ASP A 30 -19.06 3.49 -0.65
N GLN A 31 -18.29 4.40 -0.03
CA GLN A 31 -17.65 4.16 1.26
C GLN A 31 -18.08 5.22 2.28
N PRO A 32 -18.34 4.82 3.54
CA PRO A 32 -18.69 5.77 4.58
C PRO A 32 -17.53 6.74 4.83
N SER A 33 -17.87 7.98 5.18
CA SER A 33 -16.90 8.97 5.63
C SER A 33 -16.20 8.48 6.89
N MET A 34 -14.89 8.73 6.99
CA MET A 34 -14.10 8.39 8.17
C MET A 34 -13.81 9.64 8.99
N GLN A 35 -14.00 9.55 10.31
CA GLN A 35 -13.49 10.55 11.25
C GLN A 35 -12.03 10.25 11.56
N VAL A 36 -11.17 11.25 11.38
CA VAL A 36 -9.74 11.13 11.63
C VAL A 36 -9.29 12.22 12.60
N PRO A 37 -8.67 11.86 13.73
CA PRO A 37 -8.20 12.84 14.69
C PRO A 37 -7.02 13.64 14.14
N VAL A 38 -7.00 14.93 14.47
CA VAL A 38 -5.94 15.89 14.20
C VAL A 38 -5.50 16.48 15.52
N CYS A 39 -4.19 16.50 15.76
CA CYS A 39 -3.62 16.98 17.01
C CYS A 39 -3.69 18.51 17.13
N SER A 40 -3.45 19.22 16.02
CA SER A 40 -3.48 20.69 15.99
C SER A 40 -3.52 21.20 14.54
N ALA A 41 -4.05 22.40 14.33
CA ALA A 41 -3.78 23.19 13.13
C ALA A 41 -3.70 24.68 13.47
N ALA A 42 -2.79 25.40 12.81
CA ALA A 42 -2.57 26.83 13.04
C ALA A 42 -2.04 27.53 11.79
N PRO A 43 -2.27 28.87 11.64
CA PRO A 43 -1.58 29.67 10.64
C PRO A 43 -0.07 29.64 10.90
N LEU A 44 0.73 29.47 9.85
CA LEU A 44 2.19 29.45 9.94
C LEU A 44 2.79 30.78 9.47
N ALA A 45 2.24 31.34 8.39
CA ALA A 45 2.62 32.60 7.78
C ALA A 45 1.43 33.16 6.99
N PRO A 46 1.48 34.42 6.49
CA PRO A 46 0.44 34.93 5.60
C PRO A 46 0.25 34.03 4.38
N GLY A 47 -0.94 33.44 4.25
CA GLY A 47 -1.25 32.51 3.17
C GLY A 47 -0.72 31.09 3.36
N GLU A 48 -0.24 30.73 4.56
CA GLU A 48 0.22 29.39 4.91
C GLU A 48 -0.33 28.91 6.25
N ALA A 49 -0.60 27.62 6.35
CA ALA A 49 -1.02 26.97 7.59
C ALA A 49 -0.34 25.60 7.75
N LEU A 50 -0.28 25.13 8.99
CA LEU A 50 0.28 23.84 9.35
C LEU A 50 -0.78 23.03 10.10
N GLY A 51 -1.01 21.79 9.66
CA GLY A 51 -1.81 20.81 10.37
C GLY A 51 -0.94 19.66 10.85
N ILE A 52 -1.26 19.11 12.02
CA ILE A 52 -0.52 18.02 12.64
C ILE A 52 -1.51 16.91 13.00
N SER A 53 -1.26 15.70 12.52
CA SER A 53 -1.98 14.50 12.94
C SER A 53 -1.01 13.42 13.37
N ARG A 54 -1.54 12.29 13.86
CA ARG A 54 -0.74 11.16 14.31
C ARG A 54 -1.29 9.88 13.73
N CYS A 55 -0.41 9.07 13.15
CA CYS A 55 -0.78 7.80 12.58
C CYS A 55 -1.26 6.83 13.67
N ASP A 56 -2.51 6.38 13.54
CA ASP A 56 -3.07 5.29 14.33
C ASP A 56 -3.62 4.17 13.42
N PRO A 57 -2.75 3.25 12.99
CA PRO A 57 -3.14 2.13 12.13
C PRO A 57 -4.02 1.07 12.80
N GLY A 58 -4.68 1.37 13.94
CA GLY A 58 -5.57 0.42 14.62
C GLY A 58 -4.79 -0.71 15.31
N PRO A 59 -5.39 -1.87 15.60
CA PRO A 59 -4.71 -2.96 16.30
C PRO A 59 -3.74 -3.71 15.35
N GLY A 60 -2.44 -3.70 15.65
CA GLY A 60 -1.43 -4.43 14.87
C GLY A 60 -0.01 -3.88 15.01
N LEU A 61 0.99 -4.63 14.55
CA LEU A 61 2.35 -4.11 14.42
C LEU A 61 2.45 -3.33 13.11
N ASP A 62 2.63 -2.02 13.22
CA ASP A 62 2.84 -1.11 12.10
C ASP A 62 3.96 -0.13 12.48
N LEU A 63 4.96 -0.02 11.61
CA LEU A 63 6.14 0.81 11.83
C LEU A 63 5.82 2.31 11.90
N THR A 64 4.67 2.71 11.36
CA THR A 64 4.20 4.10 11.33
C THR A 64 3.29 4.43 12.50
N ARG A 65 3.01 3.51 13.42
CA ARG A 65 2.24 3.83 14.64
C ARG A 65 2.89 4.97 15.40
N ASP A 66 2.06 5.92 15.85
CA ASP A 66 2.48 7.14 16.54
C ASP A 66 3.41 8.04 15.73
N LEU A 67 3.54 7.80 14.42
CA LEU A 67 4.26 8.71 13.54
C LEU A 67 3.48 10.01 13.47
N GLU A 68 4.15 11.09 13.85
CA GLU A 68 3.63 12.43 13.68
C GLU A 68 3.68 12.83 12.21
N VAL A 69 2.57 13.39 11.73
CA VAL A 69 2.39 13.80 10.34
C VAL A 69 2.11 15.28 10.34
N TRP A 70 3.03 16.05 9.79
CA TRP A 70 2.87 17.49 9.61
C TRP A 70 2.49 17.74 8.16
N VAL A 71 1.57 18.65 7.92
CA VAL A 71 1.23 19.05 6.56
C VAL A 71 1.16 20.56 6.50
N ARG A 72 2.12 21.15 5.80
CA ARG A 72 2.09 22.56 5.45
C ARG A 72 1.22 22.72 4.22
N VAL A 73 0.30 23.67 4.25
CA VAL A 73 -0.48 24.08 3.10
C VAL A 73 -0.24 25.56 2.82
N ALA A 74 -0.15 25.94 1.55
CA ALA A 74 0.08 27.31 1.14
C ALA A 74 -0.73 27.67 -0.11
N TRP A 75 -1.23 28.89 -0.18
CA TRP A 75 -1.85 29.38 -1.41
C TRP A 75 -0.82 29.51 -2.52
N ILE A 76 -1.18 29.06 -3.71
CA ILE A 76 -0.43 29.32 -4.95
C ILE A 76 -1.37 30.00 -5.96
N ALA A 77 -0.79 30.80 -6.86
CA ALA A 77 -1.56 31.43 -7.92
C ALA A 77 -1.92 30.37 -8.97
N ALA A 78 -3.22 30.17 -9.23
CA ALA A 78 -3.69 29.26 -10.27
C ALA A 78 -5.01 29.75 -10.85
N SER A 79 -5.22 29.55 -12.15
CA SER A 79 -6.46 29.93 -12.83
C SER A 79 -7.66 29.10 -12.40
N GLN A 80 -7.42 27.87 -11.93
CA GLN A 80 -8.43 26.95 -11.43
C GLN A 80 -7.91 26.25 -10.15
N PRO A 81 -8.80 25.77 -9.27
CA PRO A 81 -8.41 24.95 -8.13
C PRO A 81 -7.53 23.76 -8.55
N VAL A 82 -6.31 23.73 -8.05
CA VAL A 82 -5.32 22.67 -8.30
C VAL A 82 -4.58 22.36 -7.01
N LEU A 83 -4.18 21.10 -6.85
CA LEU A 83 -3.27 20.69 -5.78
C LEU A 83 -1.88 20.43 -6.36
N GLU A 84 -0.88 21.13 -5.83
CA GLU A 84 0.52 20.80 -6.05
C GLU A 84 1.08 20.08 -4.83
N LEU A 85 1.77 18.97 -5.04
CA LEU A 85 2.29 18.13 -3.96
C LEU A 85 3.81 18.18 -3.94
N GLN A 86 4.36 18.56 -2.78
CA GLN A 86 5.79 18.61 -2.57
C GLN A 86 6.18 17.74 -1.38
N ALA A 87 7.23 16.92 -1.50
CA ALA A 87 7.72 16.14 -0.36
C ALA A 87 8.51 17.06 0.58
N GLY A 88 8.09 17.13 1.83
CA GLY A 88 8.90 17.65 2.93
C GLY A 88 9.83 16.58 3.51
N GLU A 89 10.45 16.91 4.65
CA GLU A 89 11.38 16.01 5.34
C GLU A 89 10.74 14.65 5.64
N GLY A 90 11.50 13.56 5.41
CA GLY A 90 11.09 12.19 5.69
C GLY A 90 9.98 11.63 4.81
N VAL A 91 9.52 12.36 3.78
CA VAL A 91 8.61 11.86 2.75
C VAL A 91 9.41 11.34 1.56
N GLY A 92 9.13 10.10 1.14
CA GLY A 92 9.86 9.44 0.08
C GLY A 92 9.62 10.04 -1.31
N ARG A 93 10.63 9.93 -2.18
CA ARG A 93 10.59 10.37 -3.60
C ARG A 93 11.08 9.27 -4.54
N PHE A 94 10.63 9.28 -5.79
CA PHE A 94 11.12 8.34 -6.82
C PHE A 94 12.46 8.79 -7.41
N GLY A 95 13.56 8.43 -6.72
CA GLY A 95 14.90 8.93 -7.02
C GLY A 95 15.19 10.33 -6.45
N PRO A 96 16.44 10.82 -6.52
CA PRO A 96 16.88 12.02 -5.80
C PRO A 96 16.18 13.32 -6.22
N GLU A 97 15.81 13.43 -7.49
CA GLU A 97 15.05 14.55 -8.05
C GLU A 97 13.60 14.16 -8.39
N GLY A 98 13.15 13.05 -7.79
CA GLY A 98 11.86 12.44 -8.10
C GLY A 98 10.65 13.17 -7.54
N ASP A 99 9.52 12.83 -8.15
CA ASP A 99 8.19 13.14 -7.61
C ASP A 99 7.98 12.49 -6.24
N VAL A 100 7.07 13.07 -5.47
CA VAL A 100 6.58 12.49 -4.21
C VAL A 100 6.13 11.05 -4.46
N CYS A 101 6.65 10.11 -3.66
CA CYS A 101 6.19 8.74 -3.67
C CYS A 101 4.82 8.66 -2.97
N LEU A 102 3.76 8.76 -3.78
CA LEU A 102 2.37 8.83 -3.35
C LEU A 102 1.52 7.84 -4.14
N SER A 103 0.68 7.05 -3.45
CA SER A 103 -0.24 6.15 -4.15
C SER A 103 -1.41 6.91 -4.80
N GLY A 104 -2.00 6.35 -5.86
CA GLY A 104 -3.17 6.92 -6.53
C GLY A 104 -4.33 7.19 -5.55
N PHE A 105 -4.62 6.22 -4.67
CA PHE A 105 -5.61 6.41 -3.61
C PHE A 105 -5.29 7.59 -2.67
N ALA A 106 -4.02 7.76 -2.27
CA ALA A 106 -3.65 8.87 -1.40
C ALA A 106 -3.79 10.23 -2.10
N ARG A 107 -3.51 10.28 -3.41
CA ARG A 107 -3.78 11.45 -4.26
C ARG A 107 -5.27 11.75 -4.34
N GLU A 108 -6.09 10.77 -4.71
CA GLU A 108 -7.54 10.92 -4.82
C GLU A 108 -8.17 11.38 -3.50
N LEU A 109 -7.70 10.82 -2.38
CA LEU A 109 -8.17 11.20 -1.05
C LEU A 109 -7.85 12.67 -0.74
N LEU A 110 -6.66 13.16 -1.09
CA LEU A 110 -6.30 14.57 -0.93
C LEU A 110 -7.14 15.47 -1.83
N GLU A 111 -7.21 15.15 -3.12
CA GLU A 111 -7.96 15.91 -4.12
C GLU A 111 -9.43 16.04 -3.73
N ARG A 112 -10.07 14.92 -3.36
CA ARG A 112 -11.48 14.88 -2.98
C ARG A 112 -11.81 15.70 -1.74
N ASN A 113 -10.88 15.79 -0.78
CA ASN A 113 -11.14 16.44 0.50
C ASN A 113 -10.62 17.89 0.57
N LEU A 114 -9.73 18.29 -0.35
CA LEU A 114 -9.12 19.62 -0.35
C LEU A 114 -9.62 20.49 -1.50
N LEU A 115 -9.69 19.98 -2.74
CA LEU A 115 -10.08 20.81 -3.90
C LEU A 115 -11.43 21.51 -3.74
N PRO A 116 -12.49 20.87 -3.17
CA PRO A 116 -13.77 21.56 -2.96
C PRO A 116 -13.70 22.76 -2.01
N LEU A 117 -12.66 22.82 -1.17
CA LEU A 117 -12.44 23.91 -0.21
C LEU A 117 -11.55 25.02 -0.78
N VAL A 118 -10.88 24.79 -1.91
CA VAL A 118 -9.98 25.78 -2.52
C VAL A 118 -10.80 26.85 -3.25
N PRO A 119 -10.65 28.14 -2.89
CA PRO A 119 -11.40 29.22 -3.54
C PRO A 119 -11.03 29.39 -5.03
N PRO A 120 -11.94 29.92 -5.86
CA PRO A 120 -11.62 30.25 -7.25
C PRO A 120 -10.41 31.19 -7.37
N GLY A 121 -9.58 30.98 -8.39
CA GLY A 121 -8.38 31.80 -8.64
C GLY A 121 -7.18 31.47 -7.73
N ARG A 122 -7.26 30.37 -6.98
CA ARG A 122 -6.14 29.85 -6.18
C ARG A 122 -5.91 28.37 -6.45
N GLY A 123 -4.68 27.94 -6.28
CA GLY A 123 -4.32 26.56 -6.04
C GLY A 123 -3.81 26.38 -4.61
N LEU A 124 -3.52 25.15 -4.24
CA LEU A 124 -3.00 24.79 -2.94
C LEU A 124 -1.73 23.95 -3.09
N LEU A 125 -0.62 24.46 -2.57
CA LEU A 125 0.57 23.65 -2.33
C LEU A 125 0.32 22.84 -1.05
N VAL A 126 0.51 21.54 -1.13
CA VAL A 126 0.42 20.60 -0.01
C VAL A 126 1.79 19.95 0.18
N GLN A 127 2.40 20.19 1.34
CA GLN A 127 3.71 19.67 1.68
C GLN A 127 3.64 18.82 2.95
N PRO A 128 3.50 17.50 2.82
CA PRO A 128 3.61 16.58 3.94
C PRO A 128 5.05 16.51 4.44
N ILE A 129 5.22 16.40 5.74
CA ILE A 129 6.49 16.28 6.46
C ILE A 129 6.29 15.17 7.49
N LEU A 130 7.20 14.19 7.50
CA LEU A 130 7.24 13.07 8.42
C LEU A 130 8.55 13.19 9.22
N PRO A 131 8.56 13.83 10.41
CA PRO A 131 9.81 14.14 11.12
C PRO A 131 10.69 12.91 11.40
N ARG A 132 10.09 11.74 11.56
CA ARG A 132 10.79 10.45 11.75
C ARG A 132 10.80 9.57 10.50
N GLY A 133 10.30 10.07 9.38
CA GLY A 133 10.08 9.30 8.16
C GLY A 133 11.37 8.73 7.57
N ARG A 134 12.45 9.51 7.54
CA ARG A 134 13.75 9.03 7.03
C ARG A 134 14.29 7.82 7.80
N VAL A 135 14.32 7.92 9.13
CA VAL A 135 14.77 6.84 10.03
C VAL A 135 13.87 5.61 9.93
N LEU A 136 12.55 5.82 9.80
CA LEU A 136 11.62 4.71 9.64
C LEU A 136 11.77 4.04 8.26
N ALA A 137 12.06 4.79 7.20
CA ALA A 137 12.23 4.27 5.86
C ALA A 137 13.38 3.28 5.74
N GLU A 138 14.47 3.46 6.50
CA GLU A 138 15.59 2.51 6.59
C GLU A 138 15.17 1.11 7.05
N ARG A 139 14.03 1.02 7.76
CA ARG A 139 13.46 -0.24 8.26
C ARG A 139 12.39 -0.83 7.32
N THR A 140 12.29 -0.30 6.10
CA THR A 140 11.33 -0.74 5.08
C THR A 140 12.07 -1.22 3.82
N SER A 141 11.37 -1.90 2.93
CA SER A 141 11.92 -2.28 1.62
C SER A 141 11.83 -1.17 0.57
N ASN A 142 11.44 0.06 0.93
CA ASN A 142 11.14 1.16 -0.01
C ASN A 142 12.32 1.51 -0.93
N ALA A 143 13.55 1.49 -0.42
CA ALA A 143 14.76 1.75 -1.20
C ALA A 143 14.95 0.76 -2.37
N ALA A 144 14.54 -0.51 -2.19
CA ALA A 144 14.59 -1.51 -3.26
C ALA A 144 13.59 -1.23 -4.40
N PHE A 145 12.63 -0.34 -4.18
CA PHE A 145 11.64 0.10 -5.17
C PHE A 145 11.92 1.52 -5.70
N GLY A 146 13.14 2.04 -5.48
CA GLY A 146 13.54 3.36 -5.97
C GLY A 146 13.00 4.54 -5.15
N VAL A 147 12.41 4.26 -3.98
CA VAL A 147 11.95 5.30 -3.06
C VAL A 147 13.08 5.69 -2.13
N VAL A 148 13.51 6.94 -2.22
CA VAL A 148 14.63 7.48 -1.44
C VAL A 148 14.16 8.57 -0.48
N ASP A 149 15.01 8.93 0.48
CA ASP A 149 14.86 10.05 1.43
C ASP A 149 13.69 9.98 2.44
N GLY A 150 12.80 9.00 2.34
CA GLY A 150 11.70 8.89 3.29
C GLY A 150 10.70 7.77 3.06
N LEU A 151 9.59 7.83 3.80
CA LEU A 151 8.48 6.88 3.68
C LEU A 151 7.59 7.24 2.50
N ALA A 152 7.21 6.22 1.73
CA ALA A 152 6.16 6.35 0.73
C ALA A 152 4.81 6.66 1.41
N LEU A 153 4.06 7.60 0.85
CA LEU A 153 2.70 7.93 1.28
C LEU A 153 1.72 6.96 0.64
N ILE A 154 1.69 5.75 1.17
CA ILE A 154 0.81 4.68 0.70
C ILE A 154 -0.44 4.71 1.55
N GLY A 155 -1.56 5.11 0.96
CA GLY A 155 -2.85 4.94 1.62
C GLY A 155 -3.33 3.51 1.46
N THR A 156 -3.76 2.89 2.57
CA THR A 156 -4.42 1.60 2.55
C THR A 156 -5.87 1.81 2.10
N GLN A 157 -6.29 1.14 1.02
CA GLN A 157 -7.61 0.51 1.11
C GLN A 157 -7.53 -0.40 2.35
N ALA A 158 -8.51 -0.30 3.25
CA ALA A 158 -8.52 -0.89 4.60
C ALA A 158 -8.27 -2.42 4.70
N GLU A 159 -7.94 -3.06 3.59
CA GLU A 159 -7.62 -4.48 3.41
C GLU A 159 -6.18 -4.84 3.76
N VAL A 160 -5.23 -3.88 3.80
CA VAL A 160 -3.82 -4.20 4.08
C VAL A 160 -3.58 -4.60 5.54
N GLN A 161 -4.40 -4.10 6.47
CA GLN A 161 -4.25 -4.38 7.91
C GLN A 161 -4.91 -5.69 8.39
N ARG A 162 -5.63 -6.41 7.54
CA ARG A 162 -6.23 -7.72 7.90
C ARG A 162 -5.72 -8.87 7.06
N SER A 163 -4.49 -8.79 6.54
CA SER A 163 -3.95 -9.80 5.61
C SER A 163 -3.78 -11.22 6.21
N ALA A 164 -4.06 -11.41 7.51
CA ALA A 164 -4.03 -12.70 8.20
C ALA A 164 -5.25 -12.95 9.13
N ALA A 165 -6.34 -12.19 8.97
CA ALA A 165 -7.55 -12.44 9.77
C ALA A 165 -8.32 -13.68 9.24
N PRO A 166 -8.98 -14.47 10.12
CA PRO A 166 -9.83 -15.60 9.68
C PRO A 166 -10.95 -15.19 8.73
N ASP A 167 -11.50 -13.98 8.88
CA ASP A 167 -12.56 -13.45 8.01
C ASP A 167 -12.10 -13.32 6.55
N GLN A 168 -10.82 -13.02 6.32
CA GLN A 168 -10.26 -12.95 4.96
C GLN A 168 -10.25 -14.33 4.29
N LEU A 169 -9.93 -15.39 5.04
CA LEU A 169 -9.98 -16.74 4.50
C LEU A 169 -11.41 -17.10 4.09
N GLN A 170 -12.41 -16.78 4.92
CA GLN A 170 -13.81 -17.06 4.58
C GLN A 170 -14.24 -16.36 3.28
N GLN A 171 -13.86 -15.09 3.10
CA GLN A 171 -14.14 -14.36 1.88
C GLN A 171 -13.49 -14.99 0.65
N VAL A 172 -12.18 -15.31 0.72
CA VAL A 172 -11.46 -15.92 -0.40
C VAL A 172 -12.04 -17.29 -0.77
N LEU A 173 -12.47 -18.07 0.22
CA LEU A 173 -13.14 -19.35 -0.02
C LEU A 173 -14.52 -19.16 -0.67
N ALA A 174 -15.26 -18.10 -0.32
CA ALA A 174 -16.53 -17.77 -0.97
C ALA A 174 -16.31 -17.37 -2.44
N ASP A 175 -15.32 -16.51 -2.70
CA ASP A 175 -14.96 -16.06 -4.05
C ASP A 175 -14.51 -17.25 -4.93
N LEU A 176 -13.69 -18.15 -4.38
CA LEU A 176 -13.28 -19.38 -5.05
C LEU A 176 -14.48 -20.26 -5.43
N ARG A 177 -15.43 -20.46 -4.51
CA ARG A 177 -16.64 -21.26 -4.77
C ARG A 177 -17.50 -20.63 -5.85
N ALA A 178 -17.68 -19.31 -5.81
CA ALA A 178 -18.43 -18.59 -6.84
C ALA A 178 -17.78 -18.76 -8.21
N LEU A 179 -16.45 -18.66 -8.28
CA LEU A 179 -15.67 -18.81 -9.51
C LEU A 179 -15.74 -20.23 -10.06
N ALA A 180 -15.63 -21.24 -9.20
CA ALA A 180 -15.70 -22.64 -9.59
C ALA A 180 -17.12 -23.09 -9.98
N ALA A 181 -18.15 -22.43 -9.48
CA ALA A 181 -19.55 -22.69 -9.83
C ALA A 181 -19.96 -22.10 -11.19
N ASP A 182 -19.15 -21.23 -11.78
CA ASP A 182 -19.40 -20.67 -13.11
C ASP A 182 -19.34 -21.78 -14.17
N ALA A 183 -20.36 -21.87 -15.03
CA ALA A 183 -20.41 -22.86 -16.10
C ALA A 183 -19.28 -22.71 -17.13
N ALA A 184 -18.69 -21.51 -17.25
CA ALA A 184 -17.54 -21.24 -18.09
C ALA A 184 -16.20 -21.64 -17.44
N PHE A 185 -16.21 -22.09 -16.17
CA PHE A 185 -14.99 -22.44 -15.46
C PHE A 185 -14.34 -23.70 -16.03
N GLN A 186 -13.16 -23.54 -16.60
CA GLN A 186 -12.45 -24.63 -17.28
C GLN A 186 -11.53 -25.43 -16.36
N GLY A 187 -11.64 -25.27 -15.05
CA GLY A 187 -10.72 -25.91 -14.09
C GLY A 187 -9.34 -25.26 -14.02
N ARG A 188 -9.16 -24.05 -14.55
CA ARG A 188 -7.88 -23.32 -14.54
C ARG A 188 -7.98 -22.10 -13.63
N LEU A 189 -7.00 -21.90 -12.75
CA LEU A 189 -7.02 -20.79 -11.79
C LEU A 189 -5.64 -20.17 -11.61
N VAL A 190 -5.59 -18.84 -11.61
CA VAL A 190 -4.40 -18.08 -11.26
C VAL A 190 -4.55 -17.56 -9.83
N LEU A 191 -3.75 -18.09 -8.91
CA LEU A 191 -3.66 -17.58 -7.56
C LEU A 191 -2.61 -16.48 -7.48
N VAL A 192 -2.95 -15.34 -6.88
CA VAL A 192 -2.02 -14.23 -6.71
C VAL A 192 -1.80 -13.89 -5.24
N ILE A 193 -0.52 -13.80 -4.85
CA ILE A 193 -0.10 -13.46 -3.49
C ILE A 193 0.43 -12.02 -3.43
N GLY A 194 -0.37 -11.13 -2.86
CA GLY A 194 -0.07 -9.70 -2.79
C GLY A 194 -0.26 -8.99 -4.14
N GLU A 195 -0.05 -7.67 -4.14
CA GLU A 195 -0.39 -6.83 -5.30
C GLU A 195 0.52 -7.09 -6.51
N ASN A 196 1.82 -7.33 -6.29
CA ASN A 196 2.76 -7.64 -7.37
C ASN A 196 2.31 -8.83 -8.24
N GLY A 197 1.74 -9.88 -7.64
CA GLY A 197 1.24 -11.03 -8.38
C GLY A 197 -0.01 -10.69 -9.19
N LEU A 198 -0.87 -9.81 -8.65
CA LEU A 198 -2.08 -9.35 -9.31
C LEU A 198 -1.76 -8.45 -10.52
N ASP A 199 -0.81 -7.52 -10.36
CA ASP A 199 -0.37 -6.65 -11.44
C ASP A 199 0.27 -7.44 -12.58
N LEU A 200 1.11 -8.43 -12.26
CA LEU A 200 1.69 -9.32 -13.26
C LEU A 200 0.61 -10.13 -14.00
N ALA A 201 -0.37 -10.68 -13.28
CA ALA A 201 -1.47 -11.40 -13.90
C ALA A 201 -2.25 -10.52 -14.89
N ARG A 202 -2.53 -9.27 -14.52
CA ARG A 202 -3.22 -8.29 -15.38
C ARG A 202 -2.40 -7.95 -16.62
N GLN A 203 -1.11 -7.66 -16.46
CA GLN A 203 -0.21 -7.33 -17.58
C GLN A 203 -0.10 -8.45 -18.60
N GLN A 204 -0.14 -9.71 -18.14
CA GLN A 204 -0.04 -10.89 -18.98
C GLN A 204 -1.40 -11.40 -19.48
N GLY A 205 -2.51 -10.73 -19.13
CA GLY A 205 -3.86 -11.15 -19.52
C GLY A 205 -4.25 -12.53 -18.96
N LEU A 206 -3.70 -12.91 -17.81
CA LEU A 206 -3.94 -14.21 -17.19
C LEU A 206 -5.24 -14.18 -16.39
N GLY A 207 -6.03 -15.24 -16.49
CA GLY A 207 -7.27 -15.39 -15.72
C GLY A 207 -7.93 -16.76 -15.90
N PRO A 208 -8.90 -17.11 -15.04
CA PRO A 208 -9.42 -16.30 -13.93
C PRO A 208 -8.43 -16.12 -12.77
N VAL A 209 -8.46 -14.96 -12.10
CA VAL A 209 -7.52 -14.59 -11.02
C VAL A 209 -8.22 -14.55 -9.66
N LEU A 210 -7.59 -15.15 -8.64
CA LEU A 210 -8.02 -15.09 -7.24
C LEU A 210 -6.88 -14.62 -6.33
N LYS A 211 -7.12 -13.56 -5.56
CA LYS A 211 -6.16 -13.01 -4.60
C LYS A 211 -6.30 -13.72 -3.25
N VAL A 212 -5.23 -14.39 -2.80
CA VAL A 212 -5.31 -15.35 -1.68
C VAL A 212 -4.88 -14.82 -0.31
N GLY A 213 -4.40 -13.57 -0.24
CA GLY A 213 -3.88 -13.01 1.02
C GLY A 213 -2.65 -13.79 1.52
N ASN A 214 -2.63 -14.16 2.81
CA ASN A 214 -1.57 -15.00 3.38
C ASN A 214 -1.97 -16.47 3.62
N TRP A 215 -3.22 -16.84 3.32
CA TRP A 215 -3.78 -18.17 3.61
C TRP A 215 -3.63 -19.15 2.44
N VAL A 216 -2.41 -19.30 1.91
CA VAL A 216 -2.17 -20.06 0.67
C VAL A 216 -2.56 -21.54 0.85
N GLY A 217 -2.17 -22.17 1.95
CA GLY A 217 -2.44 -23.60 2.20
C GLY A 217 -3.92 -23.96 2.17
N PRO A 218 -4.77 -23.36 3.04
CA PRO A 218 -6.20 -23.63 3.03
C PRO A 218 -6.87 -23.38 1.66
N VAL A 219 -6.44 -22.33 0.94
CA VAL A 219 -7.00 -22.02 -0.38
C VAL A 219 -6.56 -23.03 -1.43
N LEU A 220 -5.33 -23.54 -1.39
CA LEU A 220 -4.88 -24.61 -2.28
C LEU A 220 -5.71 -25.91 -2.09
N VAL A 221 -6.00 -26.27 -0.84
CA VAL A 221 -6.85 -27.43 -0.53
C VAL A 221 -8.26 -27.21 -1.09
N ALA A 222 -8.87 -26.07 -0.79
CA ALA A 222 -10.20 -25.75 -1.29
C ALA A 222 -10.27 -25.66 -2.83
N ALA A 223 -9.20 -25.19 -3.48
CA ALA A 223 -9.12 -25.16 -4.94
C ALA A 223 -9.15 -26.57 -5.52
N ALA A 224 -8.38 -27.50 -4.94
CA ALA A 224 -8.42 -28.90 -5.34
C ALA A 224 -9.82 -29.52 -5.13
N GLU A 225 -10.46 -29.26 -3.98
CA GLU A 225 -11.83 -29.72 -3.69
C GLU A 225 -12.87 -29.14 -4.66
N ALA A 226 -12.65 -27.90 -5.14
CA ALA A 226 -13.51 -27.22 -6.11
C ALA A 226 -13.26 -27.66 -7.57
N GLY A 227 -12.40 -28.66 -7.82
CA GLY A 227 -12.15 -29.20 -9.15
C GLY A 227 -11.19 -28.37 -10.02
N VAL A 228 -10.38 -27.51 -9.40
CA VAL A 228 -9.25 -26.86 -10.08
C VAL A 228 -8.22 -27.92 -10.48
N ARG A 229 -7.91 -27.98 -11.77
CA ARG A 229 -6.98 -28.96 -12.39
C ARG A 229 -5.65 -28.33 -12.75
N ASP A 230 -5.67 -27.09 -13.24
CA ASP A 230 -4.47 -26.32 -13.58
C ASP A 230 -4.38 -25.09 -12.70
N LEU A 231 -3.28 -24.94 -11.97
CA LEU A 231 -3.07 -23.83 -11.05
C LEU A 231 -1.75 -23.12 -11.34
N LEU A 232 -1.83 -21.81 -11.57
CA LEU A 232 -0.67 -20.94 -11.66
C LEU A 232 -0.61 -20.05 -10.42
N LEU A 233 0.53 -20.05 -9.73
CA LEU A 233 0.74 -19.22 -8.56
C LEU A 233 1.72 -18.08 -8.88
N LEU A 234 1.28 -16.84 -8.67
CA LEU A 234 2.09 -15.64 -8.87
C LEU A 234 2.25 -14.87 -7.57
N GLY A 235 3.43 -14.29 -7.36
CA GLY A 235 3.68 -13.47 -6.19
C GLY A 235 5.13 -13.03 -6.08
N TYR A 236 5.38 -12.15 -5.12
CA TYR A 236 6.74 -11.71 -4.81
C TYR A 236 7.61 -12.88 -4.36
N HIS A 237 8.86 -12.96 -4.86
CA HIS A 237 9.79 -14.06 -4.61
C HIS A 237 9.93 -14.39 -3.10
N GLY A 238 9.96 -13.38 -2.23
CA GLY A 238 10.05 -13.60 -0.79
C GLY A 238 8.89 -14.41 -0.20
N LYS A 239 7.68 -14.34 -0.78
CA LYS A 239 6.54 -15.17 -0.37
C LYS A 239 6.60 -16.56 -1.00
N LEU A 240 7.05 -16.66 -2.25
CA LEU A 240 7.19 -17.94 -2.95
C LEU A 240 8.28 -18.82 -2.33
N ILE A 241 9.39 -18.23 -1.89
CA ILE A 241 10.47 -18.96 -1.17
C ILE A 241 9.92 -19.64 0.08
N LYS A 242 9.01 -19.00 0.83
CA LYS A 242 8.38 -19.63 2.01
C LYS A 242 7.60 -20.89 1.63
N LEU A 243 6.86 -20.83 0.53
CA LEU A 243 6.10 -21.98 0.04
C LEU A 243 7.03 -23.12 -0.40
N ALA A 244 8.16 -22.81 -1.03
CA ALA A 244 9.18 -23.81 -1.36
C ALA A 244 9.75 -24.50 -0.10
N GLY A 245 9.70 -23.83 1.06
CA GLY A 245 10.02 -24.40 2.36
C GLY A 245 8.87 -25.11 3.08
N GLY A 246 7.71 -25.29 2.45
CA GLY A 246 6.52 -25.87 3.09
C GLY A 246 5.78 -24.92 4.03
N ILE A 247 6.09 -23.62 4.01
CA ILE A 247 5.43 -22.62 4.86
C ILE A 247 4.25 -22.01 4.09
N PHE A 248 3.07 -22.63 4.25
CA PHE A 248 1.85 -22.30 3.50
C PHE A 248 1.02 -21.13 4.08
N HIS A 249 1.52 -20.50 5.14
CA HIS A 249 1.02 -19.22 5.65
C HIS A 249 2.09 -18.13 5.48
N THR A 250 1.91 -17.20 4.54
CA THR A 250 3.02 -16.33 4.09
C THR A 250 3.26 -15.11 4.97
N HIS A 251 2.44 -14.89 6.00
CA HIS A 251 2.59 -13.76 6.91
C HIS A 251 3.89 -13.88 7.73
N HIS A 252 4.71 -12.83 7.68
CA HIS A 252 6.06 -12.83 8.24
C HIS A 252 6.14 -13.03 9.76
N HIS A 253 5.15 -12.55 10.52
CA HIS A 253 5.12 -12.76 11.97
C HIS A 253 4.82 -14.21 12.39
N LEU A 254 4.21 -15.02 11.51
CA LEU A 254 3.86 -16.41 11.82
C LEU A 254 4.99 -17.37 11.50
N ALA A 255 5.73 -17.10 10.43
CA ALA A 255 6.94 -17.83 10.07
C ALA A 255 7.80 -17.00 9.11
N ASP A 256 9.07 -16.82 9.44
CA ASP A 256 10.11 -16.46 8.49
C ASP A 256 11.12 -17.59 8.42
N GLY A 257 11.34 -18.10 7.20
CA GLY A 257 12.21 -19.26 6.93
C GLY A 257 12.95 -19.08 5.60
N ARG A 258 13.00 -17.85 5.09
CA ARG A 258 13.47 -17.60 3.72
C ARG A 258 14.96 -17.92 3.56
N LEU A 259 15.78 -17.56 4.54
CA LEU A 259 17.21 -17.80 4.48
C LEU A 259 17.51 -19.29 4.65
N GLU A 260 16.82 -19.96 5.55
CA GLU A 260 16.91 -21.39 5.81
C GLU A 260 16.53 -22.18 4.57
N VAL A 261 15.45 -21.80 3.90
CA VAL A 261 15.03 -22.41 2.63
C VAL A 261 16.05 -22.12 1.54
N LEU A 262 16.48 -20.87 1.35
CA LEU A 262 17.49 -20.54 0.34
C LEU A 262 18.81 -21.28 0.56
N VAL A 263 19.25 -21.42 1.81
CA VAL A 263 20.45 -22.17 2.16
C VAL A 263 20.22 -23.66 1.90
N ALA A 264 19.12 -24.26 2.37
CA ALA A 264 18.82 -25.67 2.17
C ALA A 264 18.77 -26.04 0.67
N TRP A 265 18.11 -25.20 -0.15
CA TRP A 265 17.99 -25.41 -1.59
C TRP A 265 19.26 -25.01 -2.36
N GLY A 266 19.98 -23.99 -1.92
CA GLY A 266 21.27 -23.58 -2.49
C GLY A 266 22.41 -24.55 -2.17
N TRP A 267 22.25 -25.40 -1.16
CA TRP A 267 23.21 -26.44 -0.78
C TRP A 267 22.86 -27.84 -1.31
N MET A 268 21.67 -28.01 -1.92
CA MET A 268 21.46 -29.17 -2.80
C MET A 268 22.51 -29.10 -3.91
N PRO A 269 23.15 -30.22 -4.28
CA PRO A 269 24.17 -30.26 -5.31
C PRO A 269 23.50 -30.05 -6.68
N VAL A 270 23.13 -28.82 -6.98
CA VAL A 270 22.95 -28.37 -8.36
C VAL A 270 24.34 -28.49 -8.94
N CYS A 271 24.55 -29.52 -9.76
CA CYS A 271 25.81 -29.73 -10.46
C CYS A 271 26.23 -28.41 -11.08
N ARG A 272 27.39 -27.88 -10.65
CA ARG A 272 27.95 -26.58 -11.04
C ARG A 272 27.94 -26.34 -12.56
N ALA A 273 27.88 -27.42 -13.35
CA ALA A 273 27.73 -27.42 -14.80
C ALA A 273 26.40 -26.84 -15.32
N GLU A 274 25.26 -27.08 -14.65
CA GLU A 274 23.94 -26.61 -15.13
C GLU A 274 23.74 -25.11 -14.92
N LEU A 275 24.26 -24.56 -13.80
CA LEU A 275 24.26 -23.12 -13.54
C LEU A 275 25.16 -22.34 -14.50
N LEU A 276 26.29 -22.92 -14.92
CA LEU A 276 27.17 -22.32 -15.94
C LEU A 276 26.53 -22.34 -17.34
N GLN A 277 25.75 -23.39 -17.67
CA GLN A 277 24.98 -23.44 -18.92
C GLN A 277 23.82 -22.44 -18.94
N LEU A 278 23.13 -22.21 -17.81
CA LEU A 278 22.11 -21.17 -17.71
C LEU A 278 22.71 -19.76 -17.90
N ARG A 279 23.88 -19.50 -17.29
CA ARG A 279 24.58 -18.22 -17.45
C ARG A 279 25.05 -17.96 -18.89
N ALA A 280 25.37 -19.01 -19.65
CA ALA A 280 25.73 -18.90 -21.06
C ALA A 280 24.52 -18.73 -22.01
N ARG A 281 23.30 -18.98 -21.53
CA ARG A 281 22.06 -18.81 -22.31
C ARG A 281 21.35 -17.47 -22.06
N ILE A 282 21.74 -16.76 -21.00
CA ILE A 282 21.15 -15.47 -20.58
C ILE A 282 22.19 -14.34 -20.73
N GLY A 283 23.29 -14.59 -21.44
CA GLY A 283 24.27 -13.59 -21.88
C GLY A 283 24.09 -13.29 -23.36
#